data_AF-A0A1Q3C895-F1
#
_entry.id   AF-A0A1Q3C895-F1
#
_cell.length_a   1.000
_cell.length_b   1.000
_cell.length_c   1.000
_cell.angle_alpha   90.00
_cell.angle_beta   90.00
_cell.angle_gamma   90.00
#
_symmetry.space_group_name_H-M   'P 1'
#
loop_
_entity.id
_entity.type
_entity.pdbx_description
1 polymer ?
#
loop_
_entity_poly.entity_id
_entity_poly.type
_entity_poly.pdbx_seq_one_letter_code
_entity_poly.pdbx_strand_id
1 'polypeptide(L)'
;ISPSTDRIFWGAAGKVFSTKRAWDSVRDSAPKVSWVYLVWHPPRISKHAFCLWLAILSAHRTKDKLWPLGVIHSALCLFNCGENESEQHLFFECPYSQHIWSTVLSKCNISRQILPWPQEIQWMIEHTGGNKLPQAFRKLALAATVYHIWMERNRRAFKNSFLPPAAIISKIQCDV
;
A
#
# COMPACT_ATOMS: atom_id res chain seq x y z
N ILE A 1 8.96 -58.53 4.03
CA ILE A 1 8.56 -57.21 4.58
C ILE A 1 9.84 -56.41 4.74
N SER A 2 9.98 -55.25 4.08
CA SER A 2 11.18 -54.42 4.22
C SER A 2 11.28 -53.89 5.66
N PRO A 3 12.44 -53.94 6.33
CA PRO A 3 12.61 -53.40 7.68
C PRO A 3 12.69 -51.86 7.71
N SER A 4 12.65 -51.20 6.56
CA SER A 4 12.74 -49.74 6.45
C SER A 4 11.44 -49.05 6.85
N THR A 5 11.51 -48.07 7.74
CA THR A 5 10.39 -47.19 8.09
C THR A 5 9.98 -46.35 6.87
N ASP A 6 8.67 -46.26 6.61
CA ASP A 6 8.15 -45.43 5.53
C ASP A 6 8.55 -43.96 5.71
N ARG A 7 8.96 -43.32 4.62
CA ARG A 7 9.34 -41.90 4.60
C ARG A 7 8.58 -41.17 3.50
N ILE A 8 7.97 -40.05 3.87
CA ILE A 8 7.27 -39.17 2.94
C ILE A 8 8.26 -38.13 2.42
N PHE A 9 8.33 -37.97 1.09
CA PHE A 9 9.18 -37.00 0.43
C PHE A 9 8.32 -36.05 -0.42
N TRP A 10 8.73 -34.78 -0.52
CA TRP A 10 8.04 -33.79 -1.34
C TRP A 10 8.80 -33.54 -2.66
N GLY A 11 8.13 -33.79 -3.78
CA GLY A 11 8.67 -33.65 -5.13
C GLY A 11 9.53 -34.82 -5.62
N ALA A 12 10.53 -35.27 -4.84
CA ALA A 12 11.39 -36.40 -5.21
C ALA A 12 11.93 -37.16 -3.99
N ALA A 13 12.07 -38.49 -4.12
CA ALA A 13 12.57 -39.37 -3.07
C ALA A 13 14.00 -39.00 -2.64
N GLY A 14 14.29 -39.10 -1.33
CA GLY A 14 15.60 -38.78 -0.75
C GLY A 14 15.89 -37.29 -0.55
N LYS A 15 15.04 -36.38 -1.04
CA LYS A 15 15.22 -34.94 -0.81
C LYS A 15 14.53 -34.50 0.49
N VAL A 16 15.23 -33.71 1.30
CA VAL A 16 14.68 -33.14 2.55
C VAL A 16 13.53 -32.17 2.25
N PHE A 17 12.47 -32.27 3.05
CA PHE A 17 11.34 -31.35 3.01
C PHE A 17 11.76 -29.94 3.41
N SER A 18 11.24 -28.94 2.70
CA SER A 18 11.33 -27.54 3.09
C SER A 18 10.06 -26.85 2.68
N THR A 19 9.53 -26.00 3.55
CA THR A 19 8.36 -25.14 3.27
C THR A 19 8.56 -24.30 2.01
N LYS A 20 9.80 -23.85 1.73
CA LYS A 20 10.14 -23.12 0.49
C LYS A 20 9.90 -23.98 -0.75
N ARG A 21 10.38 -25.23 -0.76
CA ARG A 21 10.22 -26.14 -1.92
C ARG A 21 8.77 -26.56 -2.11
N ALA A 22 8.05 -26.80 -1.02
CA ALA A 22 6.63 -27.10 -1.10
C ALA A 22 5.86 -25.92 -1.71
N TRP A 23 6.15 -24.70 -1.25
CA TRP A 23 5.56 -23.48 -1.81
C TRP A 23 5.89 -23.29 -3.29
N ASP A 24 7.16 -23.42 -3.67
CA ASP A 24 7.61 -23.25 -5.05
C ASP A 24 7.03 -24.32 -6.01
N SER A 25 6.63 -25.49 -5.50
CA SER A 25 6.00 -26.54 -6.31
C SER A 25 4.50 -26.37 -6.54
N VAL A 26 3.82 -25.59 -5.68
CA VAL A 26 2.36 -25.36 -5.75
C VAL A 26 2.04 -24.01 -6.39
N ARG A 27 2.93 -23.02 -6.26
CA ARG A 27 2.69 -21.68 -6.81
C ARG A 27 3.02 -21.62 -8.30
N ASP A 28 2.26 -20.80 -9.01
CA ASP A 28 2.70 -20.24 -10.28
C ASP A 28 3.58 -19.01 -10.02
N SER A 29 4.79 -19.00 -10.58
CA SER A 29 5.70 -17.86 -10.40
C SER A 29 5.34 -16.74 -11.36
N ALA A 30 4.71 -15.69 -10.84
CA ALA A 30 4.48 -14.45 -11.57
C ALA A 30 5.80 -13.68 -11.84
N PRO A 31 5.85 -12.84 -12.89
CA PRO A 31 7.00 -11.98 -13.16
C PRO A 31 7.25 -11.01 -11.99
N LYS A 32 8.52 -10.62 -11.81
CA LYS A 32 8.88 -9.63 -10.80
C LYS A 32 8.31 -8.26 -11.18
N VAL A 33 7.59 -7.66 -10.25
CA VAL A 33 7.03 -6.32 -10.37
C VAL A 33 8.01 -5.27 -9.84
N SER A 34 8.09 -4.13 -10.52
CA SER A 34 9.03 -3.04 -10.17
C SER A 34 8.77 -2.41 -8.80
N TRP A 35 7.51 -2.34 -8.38
CA TRP A 35 7.10 -1.77 -7.09
C TRP A 35 7.42 -2.66 -5.88
N VAL A 36 7.92 -3.89 -6.07
CA VAL A 36 8.14 -4.85 -4.97
C VAL A 36 9.01 -4.27 -3.86
N TYR A 37 10.04 -3.49 -4.20
CA TYR A 37 10.98 -2.89 -3.25
C TYR A 37 10.49 -1.57 -2.64
N LEU A 38 9.40 -1.01 -3.17
CA LEU A 38 8.69 0.12 -2.59
C LEU A 38 7.85 -0.39 -1.40
N VAL A 39 7.16 -1.51 -1.58
CA VAL A 39 6.29 -2.12 -0.57
C VAL A 39 7.08 -2.98 0.42
N TRP A 40 7.87 -3.92 -0.09
CA TRP A 40 8.53 -4.97 0.68
C TRP A 40 10.02 -4.68 0.83
N HIS A 41 10.35 -3.80 1.79
CA HIS A 41 11.72 -3.42 2.14
C HIS A 41 12.00 -3.68 3.64
N PRO A 42 13.27 -3.80 4.08
CA PRO A 42 13.58 -4.23 5.46
C PRO A 42 12.96 -3.36 6.57
N PRO A 43 13.06 -2.02 6.56
CA PRO A 43 12.55 -1.19 7.65
C PRO A 43 11.03 -0.93 7.58
N ARG A 44 10.28 -1.65 6.73
CA ARG A 44 8.84 -1.42 6.52
C ARG A 44 8.00 -1.63 7.79
N ILE A 45 6.95 -0.83 7.94
CA ILE A 45 5.87 -1.10 8.91
C ILE A 45 4.83 -1.99 8.23
N SER A 46 4.62 -3.22 8.74
CA SER A 46 3.79 -4.24 8.08
C SER A 46 2.38 -3.77 7.70
N LYS A 47 1.68 -3.07 8.61
CA LYS A 47 0.34 -2.53 8.35
C LYS A 47 0.33 -1.49 7.21
N HIS A 48 1.38 -0.68 7.11
CA HIS A 48 1.52 0.34 6.06
C HIS A 48 1.87 -0.30 4.72
N ALA A 49 2.82 -1.24 4.71
CA ALA A 49 3.20 -1.99 3.52
C ALA A 49 2.01 -2.76 2.94
N PHE A 50 1.21 -3.43 3.79
CA PHE A 50 0.01 -4.12 3.35
C PHE A 50 -1.03 -3.16 2.74
N CYS A 51 -1.26 -2.01 3.36
CA CYS A 51 -2.20 -1.01 2.83
C CYS A 51 -1.72 -0.41 1.49
N LEU A 52 -0.42 -0.13 1.37
CA LEU A 52 0.19 0.35 0.13
C LEU A 52 0.12 -0.70 -0.98
N TRP A 53 0.37 -1.96 -0.65
CA TRP A 53 0.23 -3.07 -1.59
C TRP A 53 -1.19 -3.14 -2.18
N LEU A 54 -2.21 -3.05 -1.33
CA LEU A 54 -3.60 -3.01 -1.78
C LEU A 54 -3.89 -1.78 -2.66
N ALA A 55 -3.30 -0.63 -2.33
CA ALA A 55 -3.49 0.59 -3.11
C ALA A 55 -2.86 0.51 -4.51
N ILE A 56 -1.66 -0.07 -4.61
CA ILE A 56 -0.98 -0.30 -5.90
C ILE A 56 -1.77 -1.29 -6.76
N LEU A 57 -2.37 -2.31 -6.14
CA LEU A 57 -3.21 -3.29 -6.83
C LEU A 57 -4.64 -2.81 -7.12
N SER A 58 -4.99 -1.57 -6.74
CA SER A 58 -6.37 -1.07 -6.81
C SER A 58 -7.36 -2.04 -6.15
N ALA A 59 -6.98 -2.61 -5.01
CA ALA A 59 -7.74 -3.64 -4.30
C ALA A 59 -8.53 -3.10 -3.09
N HIS A 60 -8.46 -1.79 -2.82
CA HIS A 60 -9.27 -1.15 -1.79
C HIS A 60 -10.75 -1.09 -2.18
N ARG A 61 -11.64 -1.16 -1.19
CA ARG A 61 -13.11 -1.05 -1.38
C ARG A 61 -13.54 0.41 -1.38
N THR A 62 -13.14 1.13 -2.42
CA THR A 62 -13.53 2.50 -2.73
C THR A 62 -14.98 2.57 -3.19
N LYS A 63 -15.61 3.75 -3.08
CA LYS A 63 -17.04 3.90 -3.37
C LYS A 63 -17.38 3.72 -4.85
N ASP A 64 -16.51 4.10 -5.78
CA ASP A 64 -16.64 3.78 -7.22
C ASP A 64 -16.84 2.28 -7.49
N LYS A 65 -16.27 1.39 -6.67
CA LYS A 65 -16.44 -0.06 -6.78
C LYS A 65 -17.68 -0.57 -6.05
N LEU A 66 -18.12 0.12 -4.99
CA LEU A 66 -19.26 -0.30 -4.17
C LEU A 66 -20.61 0.21 -4.70
N TRP A 67 -20.62 1.38 -5.32
CA TRP A 67 -21.82 2.01 -5.84
C TRP A 67 -22.47 1.19 -6.98
N PRO A 68 -21.73 0.66 -7.98
CA PRO A 68 -22.30 -0.20 -9.01
C PRO A 68 -22.85 -1.53 -8.46
N LEU A 69 -22.41 -1.96 -7.29
CA LEU A 69 -22.89 -3.17 -6.62
C LEU A 69 -24.17 -2.93 -5.80
N GLY A 70 -24.69 -1.70 -5.76
CA GLY A 70 -25.88 -1.35 -4.99
C GLY A 70 -25.67 -1.33 -3.47
N VAL A 71 -24.43 -1.40 -2.99
CA VAL A 71 -24.10 -1.42 -1.55
C VAL A 71 -24.25 -0.02 -0.92
N ILE A 72 -24.10 1.04 -1.72
CA ILE A 72 -24.17 2.43 -1.28
C ILE A 72 -24.97 3.28 -2.28
N HIS A 73 -25.55 4.38 -1.80
CA HIS A 73 -26.37 5.27 -2.63
C HIS A 73 -25.60 6.39 -3.35
N SER A 74 -24.37 6.69 -2.93
CA SER A 74 -23.57 7.79 -3.49
C SER A 74 -22.09 7.44 -3.52
N ALA A 75 -21.46 7.73 -4.66
CA ALA A 75 -20.02 7.58 -4.86
C ALA A 75 -19.21 8.79 -4.38
N LEU A 76 -19.84 9.84 -3.84
CA LEU A 76 -19.14 11.07 -3.43
C LEU A 76 -18.04 10.79 -2.40
N CYS A 77 -16.90 11.45 -2.61
CA CYS A 77 -15.71 11.39 -1.78
C CYS A 77 -16.03 11.76 -0.32
N LEU A 78 -15.60 10.91 0.61
CA LEU A 78 -15.76 11.11 2.05
C LEU A 78 -14.88 12.25 2.60
N PHE A 79 -14.02 12.83 1.77
CA PHE A 79 -13.28 14.03 2.10
C PHE A 79 -14.05 15.33 1.82
N ASN A 80 -15.30 15.23 1.35
CA ASN A 80 -16.23 16.33 1.11
C ASN A 80 -15.69 17.37 0.11
N CYS A 81 -14.98 16.90 -0.92
CA CYS A 81 -14.41 17.76 -1.96
C CYS A 81 -15.31 17.94 -3.20
N GLY A 82 -16.51 17.35 -3.21
CA GLY A 82 -17.47 17.48 -4.32
C GLY A 82 -17.34 16.44 -5.45
N GLU A 83 -16.21 15.72 -5.51
CA GLU A 83 -15.92 14.71 -6.53
C GLU A 83 -16.28 13.29 -6.08
N ASN A 84 -16.34 12.35 -7.02
CA ASN A 84 -16.53 10.92 -6.73
C ASN A 84 -15.24 10.25 -6.20
N GLU A 85 -15.39 9.32 -5.26
CA GLU A 85 -14.28 8.55 -4.70
C GLU A 85 -13.87 7.43 -5.66
N SER A 86 -12.66 7.56 -6.22
CA SER A 86 -11.91 6.47 -6.84
C SER A 86 -10.60 6.24 -6.10
N GLU A 87 -9.88 5.16 -6.42
CA GLU A 87 -8.53 4.90 -5.90
C GLU A 87 -7.57 6.07 -6.18
N GLN A 88 -7.57 6.54 -7.43
CA GLN A 88 -6.71 7.65 -7.89
C GLN A 88 -7.11 8.96 -7.21
N HIS A 89 -8.42 9.20 -7.09
CA HIS A 89 -8.93 10.37 -6.41
C HIS A 89 -8.53 10.38 -4.93
N LEU A 90 -8.68 9.24 -4.26
CA LEU A 90 -8.35 9.10 -2.85
C LEU A 90 -6.84 9.29 -2.58
N PHE A 91 -6.00 8.75 -3.46
CA PHE A 91 -4.55 8.83 -3.34
C PHE A 91 -3.99 9.88 -4.31
N PHE A 92 -4.28 11.15 -3.97
CA PHE A 92 -3.57 12.38 -4.35
C PHE A 92 -4.21 13.31 -5.39
N GLU A 93 -5.38 13.00 -5.95
CA GLU A 93 -6.16 14.01 -6.69
C GLU A 93 -7.13 14.77 -5.78
N CYS A 94 -7.61 14.15 -4.70
CA CYS A 94 -8.45 14.83 -3.72
C CYS A 94 -7.65 15.91 -2.99
N PRO A 95 -8.14 17.18 -2.92
CA PRO A 95 -7.43 18.28 -2.26
C PRO A 95 -6.98 17.98 -0.82
N TYR A 96 -7.79 17.23 -0.07
CA TYR A 96 -7.44 16.79 1.29
C TYR A 96 -6.19 15.89 1.30
N SER A 97 -6.18 14.86 0.45
CA SER A 97 -5.07 13.91 0.32
C SER A 97 -3.82 14.55 -0.29
N GLN A 98 -4.02 15.44 -1.26
CA GLN A 98 -2.95 16.16 -1.96
C GLN A 98 -2.20 17.09 -1.01
N HIS A 99 -2.92 17.82 -0.15
CA HIS A 99 -2.31 18.67 0.87
C HIS A 99 -1.47 17.88 1.88
N ILE A 100 -1.96 16.72 2.32
CA ILE A 100 -1.18 15.83 3.21
C ILE A 100 0.11 15.41 2.52
N TRP A 101 0.01 14.93 1.29
CA TRP A 101 1.16 14.40 0.59
C TRP A 101 2.18 15.46 0.21
N SER A 102 1.76 16.64 -0.24
CA SER A 102 2.68 17.76 -0.51
C SER A 102 3.43 18.21 0.73
N THR A 103 2.77 18.21 1.89
CA THR A 103 3.42 18.53 3.18
C THR A 103 4.39 17.44 3.62
N VAL A 104 4.10 16.17 3.34
CA VAL A 104 5.03 15.07 3.64
C VAL A 104 6.24 15.12 2.70
N LEU A 105 6.05 15.37 1.42
CA LEU A 105 7.15 15.54 0.46
C LEU A 105 8.07 16.70 0.82
N SER A 106 7.51 17.85 1.22
CA SER A 106 8.32 19.00 1.63
C SER A 106 9.19 18.67 2.86
N LYS A 107 8.67 17.90 3.81
CA LYS A 107 9.45 17.37 4.95
C LYS A 107 10.55 16.39 4.53
N CYS A 108 10.40 15.73 3.40
CA CYS A 108 11.44 14.90 2.77
C CYS A 108 12.41 15.69 1.87
N ASN A 109 12.38 17.04 1.92
CA ASN A 109 13.14 17.93 1.03
C ASN A 109 12.85 17.69 -0.46
N ILE A 110 11.60 17.36 -0.80
CA ILE A 110 11.14 17.18 -2.18
C ILE A 110 10.15 18.31 -2.50
N SER A 111 10.52 19.18 -3.44
CA SER A 111 9.66 20.26 -3.94
C SER A 111 9.28 19.97 -5.38
N ARG A 112 8.05 19.51 -5.60
CA ARG A 112 7.45 19.31 -6.92
C ARG A 112 5.92 19.30 -6.82
N GLN A 113 5.27 19.35 -7.98
CA GLN A 113 3.84 19.09 -8.07
C GLN A 113 3.53 17.62 -7.75
N ILE A 114 2.36 17.42 -7.16
CA ILE A 114 1.83 16.08 -6.89
C ILE A 114 1.34 15.48 -8.20
N LEU A 115 1.74 14.24 -8.46
CA LEU A 115 1.35 13.53 -9.67
C LEU A 115 0.09 12.70 -9.39
N PRO A 116 -0.69 12.34 -10.43
CA PRO A 116 -1.75 11.35 -10.25
C PRO A 116 -1.16 10.01 -9.80
N TRP A 117 -1.98 9.20 -9.12
CA TRP A 117 -1.54 8.01 -8.39
C TRP A 117 -0.59 7.07 -9.16
N PRO A 118 -0.87 6.67 -10.42
CA PRO A 118 0.04 5.78 -11.16
C PRO A 118 1.42 6.40 -11.43
N GLN A 119 1.46 7.67 -11.82
CA GLN A 119 2.69 8.40 -12.09
C GLN A 119 3.47 8.65 -10.79
N GLU A 120 2.76 8.88 -9.70
CA GLU A 120 3.34 9.06 -8.38
C GLU A 120 4.06 7.79 -7.90
N ILE A 121 3.44 6.62 -8.07
CA ILE A 121 4.08 5.31 -7.80
C ILE A 121 5.31 5.12 -8.68
N GLN A 122 5.22 5.42 -9.98
CA GLN A 122 6.35 5.28 -10.90
C GLN A 122 7.52 6.18 -10.48
N TRP A 123 7.24 7.44 -10.15
CA TRP A 123 8.24 8.38 -9.65
C TRP A 123 8.90 7.85 -8.37
N MET A 124 8.11 7.30 -7.44
CA MET A 124 8.63 6.72 -6.20
C MET A 124 9.54 5.50 -6.45
N ILE A 125 9.21 4.65 -7.43
CA ILE A 125 10.06 3.51 -7.83
C ILE A 125 11.42 4.02 -8.33
N GLU A 126 11.43 5.02 -9.19
CA GLU A 126 12.64 5.59 -9.80
C GLU A 126 13.53 6.31 -8.76
N HIS A 127 12.91 7.02 -7.80
CA HIS A 127 13.62 7.92 -6.88
C HIS A 127 13.89 7.32 -5.49
N THR A 128 13.49 6.07 -5.26
CA THR A 128 13.77 5.32 -4.02
C THR A 128 14.51 4.01 -4.24
N GLY A 129 15.22 3.88 -5.37
CA GLY A 129 16.12 2.75 -5.63
C GLY A 129 17.16 2.57 -4.52
N GLY A 130 17.31 1.34 -4.02
CA GLY A 130 18.26 1.00 -2.95
C GLY A 130 17.72 1.18 -1.52
N ASN A 131 18.64 1.16 -0.56
CA ASN A 131 18.34 1.09 0.88
C ASN A 131 19.10 2.14 1.72
N LYS A 132 19.63 3.22 1.12
CA LYS A 132 20.22 4.29 1.95
C LYS A 132 19.09 5.01 2.69
N LEU A 133 19.43 5.67 3.79
CA LEU A 133 18.47 6.27 4.71
C LEU A 133 17.43 7.15 4.00
N PRO A 134 17.78 8.10 3.09
CA PRO A 134 16.79 8.94 2.44
C PRO A 134 15.77 8.15 1.60
N GLN A 135 16.20 7.09 0.92
CA GLN A 135 15.30 6.25 0.13
C GLN A 135 14.38 5.43 1.05
N ALA A 136 14.91 4.88 2.16
CA ALA A 136 14.10 4.17 3.14
C ALA A 136 13.03 5.09 3.76
N PHE A 137 13.41 6.31 4.17
CA PHE A 137 12.47 7.29 4.72
C PHE A 137 11.38 7.66 3.71
N ARG A 138 11.71 7.87 2.44
CA ARG A 138 10.70 8.17 1.40
C ARG A 138 9.71 7.02 1.19
N LYS A 139 10.18 5.77 1.19
CA LYS A 139 9.30 4.57 1.10
C LYS A 139 8.35 4.49 2.30
N LEU A 140 8.88 4.73 3.50
CA LEU A 140 8.11 4.76 4.74
C LEU A 140 7.07 5.89 4.74
N ALA A 141 7.48 7.09 4.33
CA ALA A 141 6.61 8.25 4.22
C ALA A 141 5.42 7.97 3.29
N LEU A 142 5.67 7.45 2.07
CA LEU A 142 4.60 7.07 1.15
C LEU A 142 3.65 6.04 1.77
N ALA A 143 4.21 4.95 2.32
CA ALA A 143 3.40 3.86 2.88
C ALA A 143 2.56 4.34 4.08
N ALA A 144 3.12 5.19 4.94
CA ALA A 144 2.42 5.79 6.07
C ALA A 144 1.34 6.77 5.60
N THR A 145 1.62 7.61 4.60
CA THR A 145 0.62 8.53 4.03
C THR A 145 -0.57 7.78 3.47
N VAL A 146 -0.34 6.77 2.63
CA VAL A 146 -1.40 5.93 2.04
C VAL A 146 -2.21 5.23 3.14
N TYR A 147 -1.55 4.67 4.14
CA TYR A 147 -2.21 4.04 5.27
C TYR A 147 -3.11 5.01 6.04
N HIS A 148 -2.60 6.19 6.43
CA HIS A 148 -3.39 7.11 7.24
C HIS A 148 -4.52 7.78 6.45
N ILE A 149 -4.35 8.02 5.15
CA ILE A 149 -5.45 8.44 4.26
C ILE A 149 -6.54 7.39 4.24
N TRP A 150 -6.19 6.12 4.03
CA TRP A 150 -7.17 5.03 4.02
C TRP A 150 -7.89 4.88 5.36
N MET A 151 -7.14 4.98 6.47
CA MET A 151 -7.72 4.92 7.81
C MET A 151 -8.63 6.11 8.11
N GLU A 152 -8.29 7.31 7.65
CA GLU A 152 -9.14 8.49 7.81
C GLU A 152 -10.42 8.39 6.97
N ARG A 153 -10.32 7.93 5.72
CA ARG A 153 -11.49 7.62 4.89
C ARG A 153 -12.42 6.65 5.62
N ASN A 154 -11.89 5.55 6.18
CA ASN A 154 -12.69 4.58 6.92
C ASN A 154 -13.25 5.15 8.23
N ARG A 155 -12.51 6.03 8.91
CA ARG A 155 -13.03 6.75 10.10
C ARG A 155 -14.26 7.57 9.74
N ARG A 156 -14.22 8.32 8.63
CA ARG A 156 -15.37 9.11 8.17
C ARG A 156 -16.54 8.21 7.78
N ALA A 157 -16.27 7.11 7.09
CA ALA A 157 -17.29 6.15 6.67
C ALA A 157 -18.04 5.50 7.85
N PHE A 158 -17.30 5.02 8.85
CA PHE A 158 -17.85 4.13 9.88
C PHE A 158 -18.03 4.78 11.25
N LYS A 159 -17.36 5.91 11.51
CA LYS A 159 -17.40 6.60 12.81
C LYS A 159 -17.89 8.03 12.72
N ASN A 160 -18.16 8.55 11.51
CA ASN A 160 -18.57 9.92 11.26
C ASN A 160 -17.70 10.96 12.02
N SER A 161 -16.38 10.73 12.03
CA SER A 161 -15.40 11.53 12.74
C SER A 161 -14.33 12.01 11.75
N PHE A 162 -13.99 13.29 11.82
CA PHE A 162 -13.22 13.98 10.80
C PHE A 162 -11.96 14.59 11.41
N LEU A 163 -10.79 14.14 10.96
CA LEU A 163 -9.52 14.73 11.37
C LEU A 163 -9.06 15.78 10.35
N PRO A 164 -8.51 16.92 10.81
CA PRO A 164 -7.88 17.87 9.90
C PRO A 164 -6.59 17.28 9.31
N PRO A 165 -6.14 17.74 8.13
CA PRO A 165 -4.92 17.26 7.51
C PRO A 165 -3.69 17.30 8.43
N ALA A 166 -3.57 18.34 9.25
CA ALA A 166 -2.48 18.49 10.22
C ALA A 166 -2.39 17.33 11.23
N ALA A 167 -3.54 16.80 11.68
CA ALA A 167 -3.57 15.65 12.59
C ALA A 167 -3.12 14.36 11.89
N ILE A 168 -3.45 14.20 10.60
CA ILE A 168 -2.97 13.08 9.79
C ILE A 168 -1.46 13.19 9.54
N ILE A 169 -0.96 14.38 9.21
CA ILE A 169 0.47 14.64 9.02
C ILE A 169 1.24 14.33 10.31
N SER A 170 0.75 14.75 11.47
CA SER A 170 1.36 14.42 12.76
C SER A 170 1.43 12.91 13.00
N LYS A 171 0.36 12.16 12.68
CA LYS A 171 0.37 10.68 12.77
C LYS A 171 1.42 10.05 11.84
N ILE A 172 1.55 10.55 10.61
CA ILE A 172 2.55 10.08 9.66
C ILE A 172 3.97 10.32 10.21
N GLN A 173 4.23 11.50 10.78
CA GLN A 173 5.54 11.83 11.38
C GLN A 173 5.86 11.03 12.64
N CYS A 174 4.86 10.57 13.40
CA CYS A 174 5.12 9.69 14.54
C CYS A 174 5.53 8.28 14.11
N ASP A 175 5.11 7.83 12.93
CA ASP A 175 5.40 6.49 12.43
C ASP A 175 6.70 6.42 11.60
N VAL A 176 7.20 7.53 11.07
CA VAL A 176 8.34 7.63 10.13
C VAL A 176 9.44 8.49 10.70
#